data_AF-A0A438HYH3-F1
#
_entry.id   AF-A0A438HYH3-F1
#
_cell.length_a   1.000
_cell.length_b   1.000
_cell.length_c   1.000
_cell.angle_alpha   90.00
_cell.angle_beta   90.00
_cell.angle_gamma   90.00
#
_symmetry.space_group_name_H-M   'P 1'
#
loop_
_entity.id
_entity.type
_entity.pdbx_description
1 polymer ?
#
loop_
_entity_poly.entity_id
_entity_poly.type
_entity_poly.pdbx_seq_one_letter_code
_entity_poly.pdbx_strand_id
1 'polypeptide(L)'
;MGETTKQNRSRLIANRLMHAKHADYIFIPYNPDFHWVLVALDMRTMTAYYLDPMQKQPCDDLKEIVNMALRIHPPEKQRSLKREPTWVKVVVSYLFRVRYII
;
A
#
# COMPACT_ATOMS: atom_id res chain seq x y z
N MET A 1 -16.44 17.75 -4.44
CA MET A 1 -15.36 18.15 -3.51
C MET A 1 -14.37 17.01 -3.16
N GLY A 2 -14.65 15.72 -3.43
CA GLY A 2 -13.75 14.61 -3.01
C GLY A 2 -12.54 14.31 -3.91
N GLU A 3 -12.56 14.70 -5.19
CA GLU A 3 -11.47 14.40 -6.14
C GLU A 3 -10.17 15.13 -5.82
N THR A 4 -10.25 16.41 -5.40
CA THR A 4 -9.09 17.22 -5.03
C THR A 4 -8.34 16.63 -3.84
N THR A 5 -9.05 16.00 -2.90
CA THR A 5 -8.43 15.30 -1.75
C THR A 5 -7.74 14.01 -2.18
N LYS A 6 -8.32 13.23 -3.09
CA LYS A 6 -7.68 12.01 -3.64
C LYS A 6 -6.40 12.35 -4.42
N GLN A 7 -6.44 13.38 -5.25
CA GLN A 7 -5.31 13.85 -6.06
C GLN A 7 -4.19 14.44 -5.20
N ASN A 8 -4.50 15.16 -4.13
CA ASN A 8 -3.50 15.66 -3.18
C ASN A 8 -2.82 14.52 -2.42
N ARG A 9 -3.60 13.52 -1.98
CA ARG A 9 -3.06 12.31 -1.32
C ARG A 9 -2.16 11.50 -2.26
N SER A 10 -2.57 11.32 -3.52
CA SER A 10 -1.76 10.59 -4.50
C SER A 10 -0.47 11.33 -4.84
N ARG A 11 -0.50 12.66 -4.96
CA ARG A 11 0.71 13.49 -5.13
C ARG A 11 1.67 13.37 -3.96
N LEU A 12 1.18 13.30 -2.72
CA LEU A 12 2.04 13.10 -1.54
C LEU A 12 2.79 11.77 -1.63
N ILE A 13 2.10 10.70 -2.02
CA ILE A 13 2.70 9.37 -2.21
C ILE A 13 3.68 9.41 -3.41
N ALA A 14 3.31 10.03 -4.52
CA ALA A 14 4.18 10.21 -5.69
C ALA A 14 5.47 10.96 -5.35
N ASN A 15 5.39 12.00 -4.51
CA ASN A 15 6.56 12.71 -4.02
C ASN A 15 7.45 11.80 -3.18
N ARG A 16 6.89 10.91 -2.34
CA ARG A 16 7.69 9.92 -1.61
C ARG A 16 8.32 8.90 -2.57
N LEU A 17 7.58 8.42 -3.56
CA LEU A 17 8.08 7.52 -4.61
C LEU A 17 9.28 8.12 -5.35
N MET A 18 9.25 9.42 -5.68
CA MET A 18 10.36 10.13 -6.34
C MET A 18 11.67 10.10 -5.54
N HIS A 19 11.59 10.22 -4.22
CA HIS A 19 12.77 10.27 -3.35
C HIS A 19 13.21 8.89 -2.87
N ALA A 20 12.39 7.86 -3.07
CA ALA A 20 12.60 6.49 -2.62
C ALA A 20 13.45 5.65 -3.60
N LYS A 21 14.38 6.26 -4.34
CA LYS A 21 15.17 5.63 -5.42
C LYS A 21 15.86 4.31 -5.04
N HIS A 22 16.14 4.10 -3.75
CA HIS A 22 16.77 2.90 -3.22
C HIS A 22 15.93 2.15 -2.17
N ALA A 23 14.67 2.56 -1.94
CA ALA A 23 13.83 1.88 -0.99
C ALA A 23 13.17 0.66 -1.66
N ASP A 24 13.39 -0.52 -1.10
CA ASP A 24 12.69 -1.73 -1.53
C ASP A 24 11.19 -1.69 -1.16
N TYR A 25 10.87 -1.00 -0.05
CA TYR A 25 9.51 -0.87 0.46
C TYR A 25 9.14 0.58 0.77
N ILE A 26 7.89 0.92 0.50
CA ILE A 26 7.27 2.18 0.92
C ILE A 26 6.09 1.87 1.81
N PHE A 27 6.05 2.51 2.98
CA PHE A 27 4.99 2.36 3.96
C PHE A 27 4.02 3.53 3.86
N ILE A 28 2.73 3.22 3.68
CA ILE A 28 1.66 4.20 3.52
C ILE A 28 0.61 3.95 4.61
N PRO A 29 0.65 4.71 5.73
CA PRO A 29 -0.41 4.68 6.71
C PRO A 29 -1.66 5.36 6.13
N TYR A 30 -2.82 4.74 6.31
CA TYR A 30 -4.09 5.26 5.83
C TYR A 30 -5.16 5.15 6.92
N ASN A 31 -5.99 6.18 7.05
CA ASN A 31 -7.07 6.23 8.02
C ASN A 31 -8.34 6.73 7.31
N PRO A 32 -9.20 5.84 6.80
CA PRO A 32 -10.44 6.22 6.15
C PRO A 32 -11.43 6.84 7.15
N ASP A 33 -11.67 6.19 8.30
CA ASP A 33 -12.71 6.57 9.26
C ASP A 33 -12.37 6.09 10.68
N PHE A 34 -11.34 6.67 11.31
CA PHE A 34 -10.83 6.31 12.66
C PHE A 34 -10.27 4.88 12.79
N HIS A 35 -9.87 4.28 11.67
CA HIS A 35 -9.29 2.94 11.61
C HIS A 35 -7.97 2.99 10.87
N TRP A 36 -6.86 2.85 11.58
CA TRP A 36 -5.54 2.87 10.95
C TRP A 36 -5.24 1.54 10.28
N VAL A 37 -4.89 1.64 9.00
CA VAL A 37 -4.40 0.53 8.20
C VAL A 37 -3.06 0.91 7.58
N LEU A 38 -2.25 -0.08 7.26
CA LEU A 38 -0.93 0.14 6.69
C LEU A 38 -0.83 -0.57 5.35
N VAL A 39 -0.30 0.11 4.34
CA VAL A 39 0.10 -0.52 3.08
C VAL A 39 1.62 -0.55 3.03
N ALA A 40 2.19 -1.74 2.84
CA ALA A 40 3.59 -1.90 2.47
C ALA A 40 3.66 -2.17 0.97
N LEU A 41 4.16 -1.21 0.21
CA LEU A 41 4.33 -1.31 -1.24
C LEU A 41 5.75 -1.78 -1.52
N ASP A 42 5.89 -2.99 -2.05
CA ASP A 42 7.13 -3.52 -2.59
C ASP A 42 7.36 -2.93 -4.00
N MET A 43 8.39 -2.10 -4.12
CA MET A 43 8.72 -1.39 -5.37
C MET A 43 9.41 -2.29 -6.40
N ARG A 44 9.95 -3.44 -5.97
CA ARG A 44 10.61 -4.42 -6.84
C ARG A 44 9.59 -5.33 -7.50
N THR A 45 8.65 -5.86 -6.71
CA THR A 45 7.62 -6.78 -7.22
C THR A 45 6.33 -6.08 -7.64
N MET A 46 6.16 -4.80 -7.26
CA MET A 46 4.92 -4.05 -7.40
C MET A 46 3.75 -4.75 -6.72
N THR A 47 4.00 -5.21 -5.49
CA THR A 47 2.99 -5.83 -4.63
C THR A 47 2.64 -4.88 -3.50
N ALA A 48 1.35 -4.58 -3.34
CA ALA A 48 0.82 -3.82 -2.22
C ALA A 48 0.29 -4.79 -1.16
N TYR A 49 1.01 -4.89 -0.05
CA TYR A 49 0.59 -5.66 1.12
C TYR A 49 -0.30 -4.79 1.98
N TYR A 50 -1.58 -5.16 2.08
CA TYR A 50 -2.56 -4.49 2.93
C TYR A 50 -2.58 -5.14 4.30
N LEU A 51 -2.16 -4.39 5.31
CA LEU A 51 -2.13 -4.79 6.70
C LEU A 51 -3.27 -4.09 7.45
N ASP A 52 -4.24 -4.89 7.86
CA ASP A 52 -5.40 -4.44 8.62
C ASP A 52 -5.55 -5.28 9.89
N PRO A 53 -5.43 -4.69 11.08
CA PRO A 53 -5.65 -5.38 12.35
C PRO A 53 -7.04 -6.02 12.48
N MET A 54 -8.05 -5.43 11.82
CA MET A 54 -9.42 -5.95 11.77
C MET A 54 -9.66 -6.92 10.60
N GLN A 55 -8.62 -7.24 9.82
CA GLN A 55 -8.66 -8.20 8.71
C GLN A 55 -9.69 -7.88 7.60
N LYS A 56 -10.10 -6.61 7.49
CA LYS A 56 -11.02 -6.15 6.45
C LYS A 56 -10.33 -6.18 5.08
N GLN A 57 -11.13 -6.04 4.03
CA GLN A 57 -10.60 -5.92 2.67
C GLN A 57 -10.10 -4.50 2.41
N PRO A 58 -9.07 -4.31 1.56
CA PRO A 58 -8.62 -2.98 1.15
C PRO A 58 -9.76 -2.24 0.43
N CYS A 59 -10.04 -1.01 0.86
CA CYS A 59 -11.07 -0.19 0.22
C CYS A 59 -10.63 0.29 -1.17
N ASP A 60 -11.60 0.47 -2.07
CA ASP A 60 -11.29 0.84 -3.46
C ASP A 60 -10.73 2.27 -3.58
N ASP A 61 -11.12 3.16 -2.68
CA ASP A 61 -10.56 4.51 -2.57
C ASP A 61 -9.04 4.50 -2.33
N LEU A 62 -8.55 3.62 -1.46
CA LEU A 62 -7.13 3.47 -1.18
C LEU A 62 -6.39 2.90 -2.39
N LYS A 63 -6.97 1.90 -3.06
CA LYS A 63 -6.41 1.34 -4.29
C LYS A 63 -6.27 2.41 -5.37
N GLU A 64 -7.30 3.22 -5.56
CA GLU A 64 -7.31 4.30 -6.54
C GLU A 64 -6.23 5.34 -6.25
N ILE A 65 -6.07 5.77 -5.00
CA ILE A 65 -5.04 6.73 -4.58
C ILE A 65 -3.63 6.21 -4.88
N VAL A 66 -3.35 4.95 -4.54
CA VAL A 66 -2.04 4.31 -4.81
C VAL A 66 -1.81 4.16 -6.31
N ASN A 67 -2.83 3.73 -7.07
CA ASN A 67 -2.76 3.62 -8.52
C ASN A 67 -2.47 4.97 -9.19
N MET A 68 -3.13 6.04 -8.73
CA MET A 68 -2.85 7.40 -9.20
C MET A 68 -1.42 7.83 -8.88
N ALA A 69 -0.92 7.55 -7.68
CA ALA A 69 0.44 7.91 -7.28
C ALA A 69 1.49 7.23 -8.17
N LEU A 70 1.28 5.94 -8.47
CA LEU A 70 2.13 5.15 -9.36
C LEU A 70 2.05 5.62 -10.82
N ARG A 71 0.90 6.11 -11.27
CA ARG A 71 0.77 6.73 -12.61
C ARG A 71 1.52 8.06 -12.71
N ILE A 72 1.52 8.85 -11.63
CA ILE A 72 2.24 10.14 -11.58
C ILE A 72 3.75 9.89 -11.58
N HIS A 73 4.22 8.91 -10.81
CA HIS A 73 5.63 8.55 -10.76
C HIS A 73 5.84 7.04 -10.86
N PRO A 74 5.93 6.49 -12.10
CA PRO A 74 6.16 5.07 -12.27
C PRO A 74 7.57 4.70 -11.78
N PRO A 75 7.73 3.57 -11.07
CA PRO A 75 9.04 3.06 -10.68
C PRO A 75 9.95 2.93 -11.90
N GLU A 76 11.22 3.34 -11.80
CA GLU A 76 12.17 3.27 -12.93
C GLU A 76 12.26 1.86 -13.54
N LYS A 77 12.22 0.82 -12.69
CA LYS A 77 12.26 -0.61 -13.10
C LYS A 77 10.99 -1.09 -13.81
N GLN A 78 9.88 -0.36 -13.73
CA GLN A 78 8.60 -0.71 -14.36
C GLN A 78 8.04 0.42 -15.24
N ARG A 79 8.88 1.38 -15.66
CA ARG A 79 8.47 2.52 -16.49
C ARG A 79 7.77 2.14 -17.81
N SER A 80 8.01 0.93 -18.31
CA SER A 80 7.39 0.33 -19.49
C SER A 80 6.11 -0.48 -19.20
N LEU A 81 5.88 -0.87 -17.95
CA LEU A 81 4.74 -1.67 -17.51
C LEU A 81 3.75 -0.75 -16.80
N LYS A 82 2.70 -0.32 -17.53
CA LYS A 82 1.50 0.30 -16.93
C LYS A 82 0.70 -0.73 -16.12
N ARG A 83 1.35 -1.42 -15.20
CA ARG A 83 0.73 -2.46 -14.37
C ARG A 83 0.28 -1.85 -13.05
N GLU A 84 -0.96 -2.14 -12.71
CA GLU A 84 -1.47 -1.87 -11.38
C GLU A 84 -0.78 -2.80 -10.37
N PRO A 85 -0.52 -2.34 -9.15
CA PRO A 85 0.10 -3.15 -8.12
C PRO A 85 -0.82 -4.33 -7.75
N THR A 86 -0.22 -5.49 -7.49
CA THR A 86 -0.97 -6.65 -7.01
C THR A 86 -1.28 -6.46 -5.53
N TRP A 87 -2.56 -6.55 -5.15
CA TRP A 87 -2.98 -6.36 -3.77
C TRP A 87 -3.03 -7.69 -3.02
N VAL A 88 -2.31 -7.77 -1.91
CA VAL A 88 -2.29 -8.95 -1.03
C VAL A 88 -2.77 -8.52 0.35
N LYS A 89 -3.88 -9.10 0.82
CA LYS A 89 -4.31 -8.95 2.21
C LYS A 89 -3.44 -9.80 3.11
N VAL A 90 -2.73 -9.18 4.04
CA VAL A 90 -1.93 -9.89 5.04
C VAL A 90 -2.81 -10.16 6.26
N VAL A 91 -3.02 -11.43 6.56
CA VAL A 91 -3.72 -11.87 7.77
C VAL A 91 -2.67 -12.30 8.78
N VAL A 92 -2.55 -11.54 9.87
CA VAL A 92 -1.72 -11.94 11.01
C VAL A 92 -2.59 -12.83 11.90
N SER A 93 -2.38 -14.14 11.81
CA SER A 93 -2.95 -15.08 12.77
C SER A 93 -2.02 -15.18 13.98
N TYR A 94 -2.51 -14.80 15.16
CA TYR A 94 -1.83 -15.06 16.43
C TYR A 94 -1.98 -16.54 16.78
N LEU A 95 -1.33 -17.40 15.99
CA LEU A 95 -1.22 -18.81 16.34
C LEU A 95 -0.19 -18.92 17.45
N PHE A 96 -0.62 -18.64 18.68
CA PHE A 96 0.04 -19.15 19.88
C PHE A 96 -0.06 -20.66 19.82
N ARG A 97 0.86 -21.29 19.10
CA ARG A 97 1.06 -22.73 19.15
C ARG A 97 1.73 -23.02 20.48
N VAL A 98 0.96 -22.97 21.56
CA VAL A 98 1.39 -23.50 22.85
C VAL A 98 1.43 -25.02 22.68
N ARG A 99 2.55 -25.51 22.15
CA ARG A 99 2.91 -26.91 22.33
C ARG A 99 3.36 -27.01 23.79
N TYR A 100 2.40 -27.28 24.67
CA TYR A 100 2.70 -27.85 25.97
C TYR A 100 3.45 -29.16 25.73
N ILE A 101 4.73 -29.14 26.11
CA ILE A 101 5.49 -30.34 26.42
C ILE A 101 4.90 -30.84 27.72
N ILE A 102 4.22 -31.98 27.66
CA ILE A 102 4.08 -32.92 28.77
C ILE A 102 4.27 -34.31 28.20
#